data_AF-A0A7D9IL62-F1
#
_entry.id   AF-A0A7D9IL62-F1
#
_cell.length_a   1.000
_cell.length_b   1.000
_cell.length_c   1.000
_cell.angle_alpha   90.00
_cell.angle_beta   90.00
_cell.angle_gamma   90.00
#
_symmetry.space_group_name_H-M   'P 1'
#
loop_
_entity.id
_entity.type
_entity.pdbx_description
1 polymer ?
#
loop_
_entity_poly.entity_id
_entity_poly.type
_entity_poly.pdbx_seq_one_letter_code
_entity_poly.pdbx_strand_id
1 'polypeptide(L)'
;MAVRTIRRDILESLSAEIDALFKQVELKYWGFLPWDAISEKLAVQDFFRELSHGKKEAIIAYSNKYSPEEKLAASCLHDMACSELTFWAKSISRRLYFTARHSHPWVVEFSSRLQTLVFEHIIKTLTCSSSFAVNIHLKCTAKERKVKERTVEISNYRKLCQLFAVAGNCETSLKKDVSGKGRINVIVNDSKPFVVTYNEQKETVTVMCHYGSWNTDGLPQFI
;
A
#
# COMPACT_ATOMS: atom_id res chain seq x y z
N MET A 1 -19.13 8.18 26.05
CA MET A 1 -20.26 8.15 25.08
C MET A 1 -19.97 8.93 23.80
N ALA A 2 -19.25 10.07 23.84
CA ALA A 2 -18.96 10.91 22.66
C ALA A 2 -18.22 10.22 21.49
N VAL A 3 -17.31 9.27 21.75
CA VAL A 3 -16.53 8.57 20.71
C VAL A 3 -17.39 7.63 19.85
N ARG A 4 -18.52 7.12 20.39
CA ARG A 4 -19.46 6.28 19.63
C ARG A 4 -20.27 7.09 18.62
N THR A 5 -20.62 8.32 18.97
CA THR A 5 -21.39 9.23 18.11
C THR A 5 -20.53 9.67 16.91
N ILE A 6 -19.32 10.16 17.18
CA ILE A 6 -18.38 10.65 16.15
C ILE A 6 -18.06 9.56 15.11
N ARG A 7 -17.90 8.28 15.52
CA ARG A 7 -17.61 7.19 14.59
C ARG A 7 -18.81 6.74 13.75
N ARG A 8 -20.03 6.85 14.30
CA ARG A 8 -21.25 6.59 13.54
C ARG A 8 -21.41 7.64 12.45
N ASP A 9 -21.18 8.89 12.80
CA ASP A 9 -21.27 10.03 11.88
C ASP A 9 -20.25 9.89 10.72
N ILE A 10 -19.00 9.46 11.03
CA ILE A 10 -17.98 9.20 10.00
C ILE A 10 -18.38 8.03 9.09
N LEU A 11 -18.92 6.94 9.64
CA LEU A 11 -19.34 5.77 8.84
C LEU A 11 -20.54 6.10 7.95
N GLU A 12 -21.49 6.87 8.46
CA GLU A 12 -22.65 7.36 7.72
C GLU A 12 -22.22 8.34 6.62
N SER A 13 -21.27 9.24 6.91
CA SER A 13 -20.66 10.14 5.92
C SER A 13 -19.96 9.38 4.80
N LEU A 14 -19.08 8.43 5.14
CA LEU A 14 -18.37 7.59 4.15
C LEU A 14 -19.34 6.75 3.32
N SER A 15 -20.39 6.20 3.95
CA SER A 15 -21.42 5.46 3.21
C SER A 15 -22.14 6.36 2.20
N ALA A 16 -22.47 7.59 2.59
CA ALA A 16 -23.11 8.55 1.70
C ALA A 16 -22.20 9.00 0.55
N GLU A 17 -20.90 9.20 0.81
CA GLU A 17 -19.91 9.49 -0.24
C GLU A 17 -19.78 8.34 -1.25
N ILE A 18 -19.74 7.09 -0.76
CA ILE A 18 -19.69 5.92 -1.63
C ILE A 18 -20.97 5.81 -2.47
N ASP A 19 -22.15 6.06 -1.89
CA ASP A 19 -23.42 6.03 -2.62
C ASP A 19 -23.48 7.13 -3.69
N ALA A 20 -22.97 8.33 -3.38
CA ALA A 20 -22.86 9.42 -4.33
C ALA A 20 -21.92 9.06 -5.49
N LEU A 21 -20.79 8.42 -5.20
CA LEU A 21 -19.84 7.95 -6.20
C LEU A 21 -20.44 6.86 -7.08
N PHE A 22 -21.10 5.85 -6.49
CA PHE A 22 -21.78 4.80 -7.25
C PHE A 22 -22.82 5.39 -8.20
N LYS A 23 -23.65 6.32 -7.72
CA LYS A 23 -24.67 6.98 -8.53
C LYS A 23 -24.06 7.82 -9.66
N GLN A 24 -22.97 8.54 -9.39
CA GLN A 24 -22.27 9.33 -10.40
C GLN A 24 -21.68 8.43 -11.50
N VAL A 25 -21.07 7.32 -11.10
CA VAL A 25 -20.45 6.36 -12.03
C VAL A 25 -21.51 5.60 -12.82
N GLU A 26 -22.60 5.17 -12.18
CA GLU A 26 -23.76 4.54 -12.82
C GLU A 26 -24.34 5.45 -13.91
N LEU A 27 -24.63 6.72 -13.58
CA LEU A 27 -25.14 7.70 -14.55
C LEU A 27 -24.18 7.92 -15.72
N LYS A 28 -22.87 7.93 -15.45
CA LYS A 28 -21.84 8.07 -16.48
C LYS A 28 -21.91 6.89 -17.45
N TYR A 29 -21.85 5.64 -16.96
CA TYR A 29 -21.91 4.47 -17.82
C TYR A 29 -23.25 4.33 -18.53
N TRP A 30 -24.35 4.65 -17.85
CA TRP A 30 -25.69 4.67 -18.42
C TRP A 30 -25.82 5.67 -19.58
N GLY A 31 -25.22 6.85 -19.44
CA GLY A 31 -25.24 7.91 -20.47
C GLY A 31 -24.35 7.64 -21.68
N PHE A 32 -23.35 6.75 -21.56
CA PHE A 32 -22.52 6.32 -22.70
C PHE A 32 -23.18 5.24 -23.56
N LEU A 33 -24.26 4.62 -23.10
CA LEU A 33 -24.94 3.55 -23.83
C LEU A 33 -26.01 4.12 -24.79
N PRO A 34 -26.10 3.59 -26.03
CA PRO A 34 -27.16 3.91 -26.98
C PRO A 34 -28.56 3.72 -26.39
N TRP A 35 -29.57 4.39 -26.95
CA TRP A 35 -30.92 4.34 -26.40
C TRP A 35 -31.52 2.93 -26.42
N ASP A 36 -31.20 2.16 -27.46
CA ASP A 36 -31.63 0.80 -27.78
C ASP A 36 -30.84 -0.32 -27.07
N ALA A 37 -29.72 -0.01 -26.40
CA ALA A 37 -28.91 -0.95 -25.62
C ALA A 37 -29.57 -1.28 -24.25
N ILE A 38 -30.79 -1.82 -24.28
CA ILE A 38 -31.62 -2.08 -23.09
C ILE A 38 -30.97 -3.14 -22.18
N SER A 39 -30.41 -4.20 -22.75
CA SER A 39 -29.80 -5.30 -22.00
C SER A 39 -28.55 -4.84 -21.24
N GLU A 40 -27.70 -4.06 -21.89
CA GLU A 40 -26.47 -3.50 -21.31
C GLU A 40 -26.79 -2.50 -20.21
N LYS A 41 -27.84 -1.69 -20.41
CA LYS A 41 -28.36 -0.78 -19.39
C LYS A 41 -28.83 -1.53 -18.16
N LEU A 42 -29.68 -2.55 -18.33
CA LEU A 42 -30.12 -3.40 -17.22
C LEU A 42 -28.94 -4.05 -16.49
N ALA A 43 -27.95 -4.55 -17.24
CA ALA A 43 -26.74 -5.12 -16.64
C ALA A 43 -25.94 -4.11 -15.80
N VAL A 44 -25.83 -2.85 -16.25
CA VAL A 44 -25.20 -1.77 -15.47
C VAL A 44 -25.97 -1.51 -14.18
N GLN A 45 -27.30 -1.41 -14.26
CA GLN A 45 -28.16 -1.23 -13.08
C GLN A 45 -28.04 -2.38 -12.08
N ASP A 46 -28.07 -3.62 -12.55
CA ASP A 46 -27.95 -4.80 -11.70
C ASP A 46 -26.55 -4.88 -11.06
N PHE A 47 -25.49 -4.53 -11.79
CA PHE A 47 -24.13 -4.44 -11.24
C PHE A 47 -24.02 -3.43 -10.09
N PHE A 48 -24.55 -2.20 -10.26
CA PHE A 48 -24.52 -1.20 -9.18
C PHE A 48 -25.44 -1.57 -8.01
N ARG A 49 -26.52 -2.32 -8.26
CA ARG A 49 -27.36 -2.90 -7.20
C ARG A 49 -26.59 -3.96 -6.40
N GLU A 50 -25.85 -4.85 -7.06
CA GLU A 50 -24.99 -5.83 -6.40
C GLU A 50 -23.87 -5.17 -5.59
N LEU A 51 -23.20 -4.15 -6.13
CA LEU A 51 -22.20 -3.37 -5.39
C LEU A 51 -22.80 -2.72 -4.14
N SER A 52 -24.02 -2.17 -4.25
CA SER A 52 -24.74 -1.58 -3.12
C SER A 52 -25.10 -2.62 -2.07
N HIS A 53 -25.45 -3.83 -2.48
CA HIS A 53 -25.70 -4.95 -1.58
C HIS A 53 -24.41 -5.38 -0.86
N GLY A 54 -23.32 -5.62 -1.60
CA GLY A 54 -22.02 -5.99 -1.04
C GLY A 54 -21.48 -4.93 -0.07
N LYS A 55 -21.70 -3.63 -0.35
CA LYS A 55 -21.40 -2.55 0.58
C LYS A 55 -22.16 -2.71 1.90
N LYS A 56 -23.47 -2.95 1.85
CA LYS A 56 -24.31 -3.13 3.06
C LYS A 56 -23.83 -4.33 3.87
N GLU A 57 -23.55 -5.46 3.22
CA GLU A 57 -23.02 -6.64 3.88
C GLU A 57 -21.65 -6.39 4.51
N ALA A 58 -20.77 -5.65 3.84
CA ALA A 58 -19.47 -5.26 4.37
C ALA A 58 -19.59 -4.36 5.61
N ILE A 59 -20.52 -3.39 5.60
CA ILE A 59 -20.81 -2.52 6.75
C ILE A 59 -21.35 -3.34 7.92
N ILE A 60 -22.29 -4.27 7.67
CA ILE A 60 -22.87 -5.15 8.70
C ILE A 60 -21.79 -6.08 9.27
N ALA A 61 -20.97 -6.69 8.41
CA ALA A 61 -19.86 -7.53 8.82
C ALA A 61 -18.85 -6.72 9.64
N TYR A 62 -18.49 -5.51 9.22
CA TYR A 62 -17.59 -4.64 9.98
C TYR A 62 -18.19 -4.22 11.34
N SER A 63 -19.50 -3.97 11.39
CA SER A 63 -20.22 -3.63 12.61
C SER A 63 -20.23 -4.80 13.60
N ASN A 64 -20.51 -6.02 13.12
CA ASN A 64 -20.79 -7.19 13.95
C ASN A 64 -19.55 -8.04 14.29
N LYS A 65 -18.46 -7.94 13.52
CA LYS A 65 -17.32 -8.86 13.61
C LYS A 65 -16.23 -8.44 14.61
N TYR A 66 -16.30 -7.25 15.18
CA TYR A 66 -15.27 -6.76 16.09
C TYR A 66 -15.86 -6.04 17.31
N SER A 67 -15.42 -6.43 18.49
CA SER A 67 -15.62 -5.69 19.74
C SER A 67 -15.06 -4.26 19.60
N PRO A 68 -15.62 -3.25 20.29
CA PRO A 68 -15.03 -1.90 20.32
C PRO A 68 -13.54 -1.87 20.69
N GLU A 69 -13.10 -2.80 21.54
CA GLU A 69 -11.70 -2.97 21.95
C GLU A 69 -10.84 -3.51 20.81
N GLU A 70 -11.34 -4.49 20.04
CA GLU A 70 -10.66 -5.04 18.86
C GLU A 70 -10.62 -4.02 17.72
N LYS A 71 -11.66 -3.19 17.56
CA LYS A 71 -11.67 -2.06 16.61
C LYS A 71 -10.66 -0.99 16.99
N LEU A 72 -10.51 -0.70 18.29
CA LEU A 72 -9.50 0.24 18.79
C LEU A 72 -8.08 -0.33 18.63
N ALA A 73 -7.88 -1.61 18.91
CA ALA A 73 -6.62 -2.30 18.68
C ALA A 73 -6.23 -2.34 17.20
N ALA A 74 -7.19 -2.59 16.30
CA ALA A 74 -6.98 -2.53 14.85
C ALA A 74 -6.64 -1.11 14.36
N SER A 75 -7.27 -0.08 14.93
CA SER A 75 -6.93 1.32 14.65
C SER A 75 -5.49 1.63 15.10
N CYS A 76 -5.14 1.25 16.32
CA CYS A 76 -3.80 1.46 16.88
C CYS A 76 -2.72 0.73 16.06
N LEU A 77 -3.00 -0.50 15.64
CA LEU A 77 -2.11 -1.29 14.78
C LEU A 77 -1.91 -0.64 13.40
N HIS A 78 -2.98 -0.06 12.85
CA HIS A 78 -2.91 0.69 11.60
C HIS A 78 -2.05 1.95 11.75
N ASP A 79 -2.22 2.70 12.84
CA ASP A 79 -1.41 3.90 13.11
C ASP A 79 0.08 3.56 13.29
N MET A 80 0.38 2.44 13.95
CA MET A 80 1.75 1.92 14.05
C MET A 80 2.34 1.52 12.69
N ALA A 81 1.56 0.82 11.86
CA ALA A 81 1.99 0.46 10.51
C ALA A 81 2.24 1.70 9.64
N CYS A 82 1.35 2.69 9.70
CA CYS A 82 1.51 3.97 9.00
C CYS A 82 2.75 4.74 9.47
N SER A 83 3.02 4.72 10.78
CA SER A 83 4.22 5.33 11.36
C SER A 83 5.50 4.65 10.85
N GLU A 84 5.51 3.32 10.80
CA GLU A 84 6.64 2.54 10.29
C GLU A 84 6.87 2.77 8.79
N LEU A 85 5.82 2.78 7.97
CA LEU A 85 5.90 3.10 6.55
C LEU A 85 6.43 4.53 6.33
N THR A 86 6.02 5.49 7.17
CA THR A 86 6.56 6.85 7.13
C THR A 86 8.04 6.88 7.51
N PHE A 87 8.45 6.09 8.49
CA PHE A 87 9.86 5.92 8.83
C PHE A 87 10.66 5.33 7.66
N TRP A 88 10.14 4.31 6.97
CA TRP A 88 10.77 3.73 5.78
C TRP A 88 10.92 4.77 4.67
N ALA A 89 9.85 5.50 4.35
CA ALA A 89 9.87 6.55 3.32
C ALA A 89 10.94 7.62 3.61
N LYS A 90 10.98 8.13 4.84
CA LYS A 90 12.02 9.09 5.29
C LYS A 90 13.42 8.49 5.21
N SER A 91 13.57 7.23 5.62
CA SER A 91 14.81 6.47 5.59
C SER A 91 15.34 6.27 4.17
N ILE A 92 14.45 6.03 3.21
CA ILE A 92 14.79 5.92 1.78
C ILE A 92 15.22 7.28 1.27
N SER A 93 14.37 8.30 1.39
CA SER A 93 14.62 9.65 0.87
C SER A 93 15.96 10.25 1.35
N ARG A 94 16.32 10.04 2.63
CA ARG A 94 17.61 10.47 3.20
C ARG A 94 18.82 9.76 2.60
N ARG A 95 18.64 8.54 2.10
CA ARG A 95 19.71 7.70 1.52
C ARG A 95 19.74 7.74 0.00
N LEU A 96 18.85 8.51 -0.63
CA LEU A 96 18.91 8.83 -2.06
C LEU A 96 19.94 9.94 -2.30
N TYR A 97 21.04 9.58 -2.96
CA TYR A 97 22.12 10.49 -3.31
C TYR A 97 22.26 10.63 -4.83
N PHE A 98 22.68 11.80 -5.28
CA PHE A 98 22.93 12.02 -6.72
C PHE A 98 24.22 11.34 -7.19
N THR A 99 25.12 11.01 -6.25
CA THR A 99 26.38 10.33 -6.53
C THR A 99 26.36 8.96 -5.87
N ALA A 100 26.82 7.94 -6.61
CA ALA A 100 26.90 6.57 -6.11
C ALA A 100 27.80 6.48 -4.87
N ARG A 101 27.41 5.63 -3.92
CA ARG A 101 28.30 5.21 -2.82
C ARG A 101 29.31 4.20 -3.36
N HIS A 102 30.54 4.23 -2.81
CA HIS A 102 31.62 3.33 -3.24
C HIS A 102 31.37 1.84 -2.93
N SER A 103 30.67 1.51 -1.83
CA SER A 103 30.45 0.13 -1.41
C SER A 103 29.25 -0.54 -2.08
N HIS A 104 28.12 0.16 -2.12
CA HIS A 104 26.87 -0.30 -2.72
C HIS A 104 26.30 0.83 -3.60
N PRO A 105 26.75 0.92 -4.86
CA PRO A 105 26.27 1.95 -5.76
C PRO A 105 24.76 1.76 -5.98
N TRP A 106 23.99 2.85 -5.86
CA TRP A 106 22.58 2.88 -6.25
C TRP A 106 21.64 1.93 -5.50
N VAL A 107 22.04 1.48 -4.30
CA VAL A 107 21.23 0.64 -3.41
C VAL A 107 21.01 1.36 -2.07
N VAL A 108 19.78 1.29 -1.57
CA VAL A 108 19.42 1.67 -0.21
C VAL A 108 19.08 0.41 0.56
N GLU A 109 19.77 0.21 1.69
CA GLU A 109 19.46 -0.85 2.64
C GLU A 109 19.47 -0.29 4.06
N PHE A 110 18.48 -0.67 4.87
CA PHE A 110 18.44 -0.38 6.29
C PHE A 110 17.56 -1.39 7.04
N SER A 111 17.79 -1.49 8.34
CA SER A 111 16.98 -2.33 9.22
C SER A 111 16.40 -1.53 10.39
N SER A 112 15.22 -1.93 10.85
CA SER A 112 14.56 -1.44 12.06
C SER A 112 13.94 -2.58 12.85
N ARG A 113 13.70 -2.35 14.14
CA ARG A 113 12.88 -3.27 14.95
C ARG A 113 11.41 -3.07 14.58
N LEU A 114 10.71 -4.16 14.35
CA LEU A 114 9.30 -4.14 14.00
C LEU A 114 8.60 -5.32 14.65
N GLN A 115 7.53 -5.06 15.37
CA GLN A 115 6.73 -6.11 15.99
C GLN A 115 6.01 -6.94 14.92
N THR A 116 5.88 -8.24 15.18
CA THR A 116 5.29 -9.19 14.24
C THR A 116 3.88 -8.78 13.79
N LEU A 117 3.03 -8.33 14.72
CA LEU A 117 1.66 -7.90 14.39
C LEU A 117 1.62 -6.71 13.43
N VAL A 118 2.55 -5.76 13.59
CA VAL A 118 2.63 -4.57 12.71
C VAL A 118 3.08 -4.99 11.31
N PHE A 119 4.07 -5.88 11.23
CA PHE A 119 4.53 -6.44 9.96
C PHE A 119 3.39 -7.17 9.22
N GLU A 120 2.68 -8.06 9.91
CA GLU A 120 1.53 -8.78 9.33
C GLU A 120 0.45 -7.82 8.82
N HIS A 121 0.18 -6.73 9.55
CA HIS A 121 -0.79 -5.72 9.13
C HIS A 121 -0.33 -4.96 7.88
N ILE A 122 0.97 -4.66 7.75
CA ILE A 122 1.55 -4.06 6.54
C ILE A 122 1.37 -5.01 5.35
N ILE A 123 1.68 -6.30 5.50
CA ILE A 123 1.53 -7.28 4.42
C ILE A 123 0.06 -7.48 4.04
N LYS A 124 -0.83 -7.53 5.03
CA LYS A 124 -2.28 -7.61 4.81
C LYS A 124 -2.78 -6.38 4.05
N THR A 125 -2.31 -5.19 4.40
CA THR A 125 -2.66 -3.94 3.71
C THR A 125 -2.14 -3.94 2.27
N LEU A 126 -0.95 -4.48 2.04
CA LEU A 126 -0.38 -4.63 0.70
C LEU A 126 -1.19 -5.59 -0.17
N THR A 127 -1.65 -6.71 0.39
CA THR A 127 -2.29 -7.81 -0.35
C THR A 127 -3.83 -7.76 -0.36
N CYS A 128 -4.47 -6.93 0.47
CA CYS A 128 -5.94 -6.91 0.62
C CYS A 128 -6.70 -6.59 -0.67
N SER A 129 -6.15 -5.72 -1.53
CA SER A 129 -6.75 -5.34 -2.81
C SER A 129 -6.37 -6.28 -3.94
N SER A 130 -5.12 -6.76 -3.94
CA SER A 130 -4.58 -7.66 -4.95
C SER A 130 -3.17 -8.10 -4.54
N SER A 131 -2.81 -9.35 -4.80
CA SER A 131 -1.43 -9.85 -4.67
C SER A 131 -0.58 -9.65 -5.94
N PHE A 132 -1.11 -8.94 -6.95
CA PHE A 132 -0.37 -8.65 -8.19
C PHE A 132 0.97 -7.96 -7.90
N ALA A 133 2.03 -8.47 -8.54
CA ALA A 133 3.41 -7.98 -8.42
C ALA A 133 3.96 -7.97 -6.98
N VAL A 134 3.44 -8.86 -6.12
CA VAL A 134 3.93 -9.12 -4.76
C VAL A 134 4.26 -10.59 -4.64
N ASN A 135 5.54 -10.92 -4.43
CA ASN A 135 6.00 -12.28 -4.15
C ASN A 135 6.38 -12.40 -2.68
N ILE A 136 5.92 -13.46 -2.02
CA ILE A 136 6.21 -13.72 -0.62
C ILE A 136 6.96 -15.05 -0.51
N HIS A 137 8.18 -14.99 -0.02
CA HIS A 137 9.04 -16.14 0.20
C HIS A 137 9.14 -16.42 1.70
N LEU A 138 8.94 -17.68 2.08
CA LEU A 138 9.04 -18.13 3.46
C LEU A 138 10.27 -19.01 3.60
N LYS A 139 11.16 -18.65 4.52
CA LYS A 139 12.32 -19.47 4.88
C LYS A 139 12.03 -20.17 6.20
N CYS A 140 11.79 -21.46 6.13
CA CYS A 140 11.53 -22.30 7.29
C CYS A 140 12.80 -22.98 7.79
N THR A 141 12.91 -23.23 9.09
CA THR A 141 13.97 -24.10 9.63
C THR A 141 13.59 -25.57 9.43
N ALA A 142 14.54 -26.35 8.89
CA ALA A 142 14.35 -27.77 8.55
C ALA A 142 13.93 -28.65 9.75
N LYS A 143 14.23 -28.24 10.99
CA LYS A 143 13.95 -29.01 12.20
C LYS A 143 12.56 -28.79 12.81
N GLU A 144 11.88 -27.65 12.55
CA GLU A 144 10.65 -27.30 13.28
C GLU A 144 9.48 -26.83 12.42
N ARG A 145 9.62 -26.75 11.08
CA ARG A 145 8.61 -26.13 10.18
C ARG A 145 8.18 -24.71 10.60
N LYS A 146 8.92 -24.05 11.49
CA LYS A 146 8.67 -22.67 11.88
C LYS A 146 9.29 -21.73 10.86
N VAL A 147 8.52 -20.70 10.50
CA VAL A 147 8.99 -19.62 9.64
C VAL A 147 10.04 -18.84 10.41
N LYS A 148 11.25 -18.73 9.87
CA LYS A 148 12.35 -17.96 10.47
C LYS A 148 12.41 -16.57 9.88
N GLU A 149 12.15 -16.48 8.58
CA GLU A 149 12.31 -15.28 7.80
C GLU A 149 11.25 -15.24 6.70
N ARG A 150 10.68 -14.05 6.48
CA ARG A 150 9.73 -13.79 5.40
C ARG A 150 10.28 -12.68 4.53
N THR A 151 10.41 -12.94 3.23
CA THR A 151 10.85 -11.95 2.25
C THR A 151 9.68 -11.59 1.37
N VAL A 152 9.39 -10.30 1.27
CA VAL A 152 8.32 -9.74 0.44
C VAL A 152 8.96 -8.89 -0.64
N GLU A 153 8.74 -9.26 -1.89
CA GLU A 153 9.24 -8.57 -3.05
C GLU A 153 8.09 -7.88 -3.78
N ILE A 154 8.21 -6.58 -3.99
CA ILE A 154 7.25 -5.78 -4.74
C ILE A 154 7.92 -5.40 -6.05
N SER A 155 7.46 -5.96 -7.18
CA SER A 155 8.07 -5.72 -8.49
C SER A 155 7.37 -4.64 -9.31
N ASN A 156 6.32 -4.01 -8.78
CA ASN A 156 5.60 -2.93 -9.47
C ASN A 156 5.66 -1.61 -8.67
N TYR A 157 6.12 -0.54 -9.33
CA TYR A 157 6.24 0.79 -8.73
C TYR A 157 4.90 1.35 -8.22
N ARG A 158 3.81 1.21 -8.98
CA ARG A 158 2.48 1.70 -8.58
C ARG A 158 1.98 0.97 -7.33
N LYS A 159 2.23 -0.33 -7.24
CA LYS A 159 1.89 -1.13 -6.06
C LYS A 159 2.66 -0.65 -4.82
N LEU A 160 3.95 -0.33 -4.99
CA LEU A 160 4.75 0.27 -3.92
C LEU A 160 4.19 1.64 -3.50
N CYS A 161 3.83 2.50 -4.45
CA CYS A 161 3.22 3.80 -4.15
C CYS A 161 1.90 3.66 -3.39
N GLN A 162 1.06 2.69 -3.74
CA GLN A 162 -0.17 2.41 -3.00
C GLN A 162 0.12 2.04 -1.53
N LEU A 163 1.15 1.25 -1.27
CA LEU A 163 1.54 0.91 0.10
C LEU A 163 1.88 2.16 0.92
N PHE A 164 2.69 3.07 0.37
CA PHE A 164 3.06 4.30 1.05
C PHE A 164 1.91 5.31 1.15
N ALA A 165 0.99 5.32 0.18
CA ALA A 165 -0.18 6.19 0.18
C ALA A 165 -1.12 5.91 1.36
N VAL A 166 -1.18 4.66 1.84
CA VAL A 166 -1.95 4.30 3.04
C VAL A 166 -1.45 5.04 4.28
N ALA A 167 -0.15 5.34 4.35
CA ALA A 167 0.46 6.12 5.41
C ALA A 167 0.41 7.64 5.17
N GLY A 168 -0.34 8.10 4.17
CA GLY A 168 -0.37 9.52 3.77
C GLY A 168 0.91 10.00 3.07
N ASN A 169 1.81 9.09 2.70
CA ASN A 169 3.02 9.42 1.95
C ASN A 169 2.70 9.41 0.45
N CYS A 170 2.92 10.55 -0.22
CA CYS A 170 2.75 10.69 -1.66
C CYS A 170 3.96 10.10 -2.42
N GLU A 171 3.83 9.88 -3.73
CA GLU A 171 4.90 9.45 -4.64
C GLU A 171 6.22 10.25 -4.49
N THR A 172 6.11 11.49 -4.01
CA THR A 172 7.21 12.39 -3.73
C THR A 172 8.23 11.81 -2.74
N SER A 173 7.87 10.87 -1.88
CA SER A 173 8.82 10.32 -0.89
C SER A 173 9.83 9.33 -1.49
N LEU A 174 9.56 8.80 -2.69
CA LEU A 174 10.44 7.87 -3.42
C LEU A 174 11.18 8.55 -4.59
N LYS A 175 11.01 9.87 -4.71
CA LYS A 175 11.61 10.73 -5.72
C LYS A 175 12.30 11.89 -5.02
N LYS A 176 13.36 12.44 -5.62
CA LYS A 176 14.08 13.57 -5.06
C LYS A 176 14.65 14.41 -6.20
N ASP A 177 14.12 15.61 -6.35
CA ASP A 177 14.66 16.59 -7.28
C ASP A 177 15.87 17.29 -6.66
N VAL A 178 16.93 17.40 -7.45
CA VAL A 178 18.17 18.08 -7.07
C VAL A 178 18.32 19.27 -7.99
N SER A 179 18.08 20.46 -7.43
CA SER A 179 18.11 21.73 -8.18
C SER A 179 19.38 21.85 -9.03
N GLY A 180 19.19 22.11 -10.32
CA GLY A 180 20.26 22.25 -11.31
C GLY A 180 21.05 20.98 -11.65
N LYS A 181 20.73 19.81 -11.07
CA LYS A 181 21.43 18.54 -11.33
C LYS A 181 20.54 17.46 -11.94
N GLY A 182 19.24 17.50 -11.65
CA GLY A 182 18.26 16.54 -12.18
C GLY A 182 17.44 15.89 -11.07
N ARG A 183 17.14 14.60 -11.19
CA ARG A 183 16.24 13.87 -10.27
C ARG A 183 16.79 12.51 -9.87
N ILE A 184 16.40 12.03 -8.70
CA ILE A 184 16.77 10.73 -8.15
C ILE A 184 15.48 9.97 -7.80
N ASN A 185 15.30 8.78 -8.35
CA ASN A 185 14.07 8.00 -8.14
C ASN A 185 14.40 6.55 -7.77
N VAL A 186 13.58 5.98 -6.90
CA VAL A 186 13.57 4.54 -6.65
C VAL A 186 13.13 3.80 -7.92
N ILE A 187 13.85 2.72 -8.25
CA ILE A 187 13.58 1.85 -9.38
C ILE A 187 12.92 0.58 -8.85
N VAL A 188 11.78 0.22 -9.43
CA VAL A 188 11.02 -0.98 -9.07
C VAL A 188 10.54 -1.66 -10.34
N ASN A 189 11.03 -2.87 -10.58
CA ASN A 189 10.63 -3.75 -11.67
C ASN A 189 10.96 -5.21 -11.28
N ASP A 190 10.73 -6.17 -12.19
CA ASP A 190 10.97 -7.59 -11.91
C ASP A 190 12.45 -7.94 -11.67
N SER A 191 13.40 -7.15 -12.19
CA SER A 191 14.84 -7.38 -11.98
C SER A 191 15.42 -6.65 -10.76
N LYS A 192 14.78 -5.55 -10.35
CA LYS A 192 15.13 -4.72 -9.20
C LYS A 192 13.88 -4.50 -8.35
N PRO A 193 13.36 -5.55 -7.68
CA PRO A 193 12.19 -5.39 -6.82
C PRO A 193 12.53 -4.57 -5.58
N PHE A 194 11.48 -4.01 -4.97
CA PHE A 194 11.55 -3.49 -3.60
C PHE A 194 11.41 -4.67 -2.63
N VAL A 195 12.39 -4.87 -1.76
CA VAL A 195 12.47 -6.07 -0.92
C VAL A 195 12.32 -5.69 0.55
N VAL A 196 11.42 -6.41 1.23
CA VAL A 196 11.21 -6.31 2.68
C VAL A 196 11.42 -7.69 3.29
N THR A 197 12.47 -7.83 4.09
CA THR A 197 12.82 -9.09 4.76
C THR A 197 12.53 -8.95 6.25
N TYR A 198 11.66 -9.80 6.79
CA TYR A 198 11.32 -9.84 8.20
C TYR A 198 11.90 -11.08 8.87
N ASN A 199 12.62 -10.89 9.98
CA ASN A 199 13.13 -11.97 10.80
C ASN A 199 12.27 -12.10 12.06
N GLU A 200 11.49 -13.18 12.15
CA GLU A 200 10.53 -13.39 13.26
C GLU A 200 11.24 -13.56 14.61
N GLN A 201 12.42 -14.18 14.63
CA GLN A 201 13.16 -14.42 15.88
C GLN A 201 13.74 -13.14 16.47
N LYS A 202 14.13 -12.20 15.61
CA LYS A 202 14.76 -10.94 16.02
C LYS A 202 13.81 -9.75 16.01
N GLU A 203 12.57 -9.94 15.56
CA GLU A 203 11.59 -8.88 15.31
C GLU A 203 12.22 -7.69 14.59
N THR A 204 12.94 -8.00 13.51
CA THR A 204 13.70 -7.03 12.73
C THR A 204 13.26 -7.09 11.29
N VAL A 205 12.94 -5.94 10.71
CA VAL A 205 12.67 -5.77 9.29
C VAL A 205 13.89 -5.14 8.62
N THR A 206 14.25 -5.65 7.46
CA THR A 206 15.25 -5.06 6.56
C THR A 206 14.55 -4.65 5.29
N VAL A 207 14.75 -3.39 4.90
CA VAL A 207 14.20 -2.81 3.68
C VAL A 207 15.34 -2.57 2.71
N MET A 208 15.21 -3.06 1.49
CA MET A 208 16.18 -2.88 0.41
C MET A 208 15.48 -2.40 -0.85
N CYS A 209 16.04 -1.37 -1.50
CA CYS A 209 15.58 -0.93 -2.80
C CYS A 209 16.72 -0.37 -3.65
N HIS A 210 16.49 -0.37 -4.96
CA HIS A 210 17.41 0.21 -5.94
C HIS A 210 16.92 1.61 -6.32
N TYR A 211 17.84 2.49 -6.69
CA TYR A 211 17.50 3.81 -7.18
C TYR A 211 18.41 4.22 -8.34
N GLY A 212 18.05 5.29 -9.03
CA GLY A 212 18.87 5.87 -10.08
C GLY A 212 18.87 7.38 -9.99
N SER A 213 19.82 8.01 -10.66
CA SER A 213 19.79 9.46 -10.90
C SER A 213 19.69 9.75 -12.38
N TRP A 214 18.96 10.80 -12.73
CA TRP A 214 18.81 11.29 -14.09
C TRP A 214 19.22 12.76 -14.09
N ASN A 215 19.94 13.19 -15.13
CA ASN A 215 20.26 14.61 -15.28
C ASN A 215 19.01 15.42 -15.64
N THR A 216 19.16 16.72 -15.85
CA THR A 216 18.07 17.63 -16.26
C THR A 216 17.41 17.23 -17.58
N ASP A 217 18.15 16.58 -18.48
CA ASP A 217 17.66 16.12 -19.78
C ASP A 217 17.01 14.72 -19.71
N GLY A 218 16.94 14.13 -18.51
CA GLY A 218 16.37 12.80 -18.31
C GLY A 218 17.30 11.66 -18.72
N LEU A 219 18.60 11.91 -18.90
CA LEU A 219 19.60 10.87 -19.17
C LEU A 219 20.04 10.18 -17.87
N PRO A 220 20.00 8.85 -17.79
CA PRO A 220 20.41 8.11 -16.60
C PRO A 220 21.91 8.29 -16.34
N GLN A 221 22.27 8.52 -15.08
CA GLN A 221 23.65 8.66 -14.58
C GLN A 221 24.06 7.47 -13.68
N PHE A 222 23.34 6.35 -13.81
CA PHE A 222 23.55 5.11 -13.07
C PHE A 222 23.68 3.95 -14.07
N ILE A 223 24.44 2.92 -13.66
CA ILE A 223 24.66 1.68 -14.41
C ILE A 223 23.77 0.59 -13.80
#